data_AF-A0A4U5UJW1-F1
#
_entry.id   AF-A0A4U5UJW1-F1
#
_cell.length_a   1.000
_cell.length_b   1.000
_cell.length_c   1.000
_cell.angle_alpha   90.00
_cell.angle_beta   90.00
_cell.angle_gamma   90.00
#
_symmetry.space_group_name_H-M   'P 1'
#
loop_
_entity.id
_entity.type
_entity.pdbx_description
1 polymer ?
#
loop_
_entity_poly.entity_id
_entity_poly.type
_entity_poly.pdbx_seq_one_letter_code
_entity_poly.pdbx_strand_id
1 'polypeptide(L)'
;MDDPGIKKQNWDVKETELFLEILKELDMKKCLDGRKVRNNKLFKVAHRRMTAAGYQRSVDQLKFRWKLLKSAYYKCKREPDSPAPTKIQGWWRYEKTMVAIMESRHPLVGAGVNSDRIHDEGTEDSDGDASVLHWPQPCPDNTAQNLDLIVGIKMDPEMDSQLKIGFIGAGNMAFGIVKGILSGNVLPVNVKVSAPSSKNLGRFQELGISVTHSNVEVVCGSDVVFVAVKPHLVPLVLNEISQHVNDRHIIVSVAAGVTLSTVEEEGALLFARGSNAKQEDGALLRSLLHRCGLVEEGPEAWIDIHTGLSGSGVAFVYLFAEALAEGAVKMGMPSALAHSIASQTVLGAGRLLRDSGKHPAQLRSEVCTPGGTTIYGLHTLEQGGVRAATMSAVESATERARELGRKSAGAGSRK
;
A
#
# COMPACT_ATOMS: atom_id res chain seq x y z
N MET A 1 -1.05 -35.41 13.54
CA MET A 1 -0.29 -35.08 14.76
C MET A 1 0.92 -34.30 14.32
N ASP A 2 0.75 -33.00 14.16
CA ASP A 2 1.81 -32.09 13.78
C ASP A 2 2.49 -31.57 15.04
N ASP A 3 3.81 -31.75 15.13
CA ASP A 3 4.60 -31.33 16.29
C ASP A 3 4.61 -29.78 16.39
N PRO A 4 4.03 -29.19 17.45
CA PRO A 4 3.99 -27.73 17.62
C PRO A 4 5.38 -27.09 17.83
N GLY A 5 6.42 -27.89 18.05
CA GLY A 5 7.78 -27.46 18.41
C GLY A 5 8.64 -26.92 17.26
N ILE A 6 8.28 -27.11 15.98
CA ILE A 6 9.08 -26.64 14.83
C ILE A 6 8.78 -25.17 14.47
N LYS A 7 8.65 -24.30 15.48
CA LYS A 7 8.67 -22.84 15.29
C LYS A 7 10.10 -22.36 15.04
N LYS A 8 10.25 -21.23 14.33
CA LYS A 8 11.53 -20.56 14.00
C LYS A 8 12.51 -20.59 15.19
N GLN A 9 13.42 -21.57 15.22
CA GLN A 9 14.58 -21.51 16.10
C GLN A 9 15.68 -20.74 15.38
N ASN A 10 16.30 -19.80 16.09
CA ASN A 10 17.48 -19.12 15.58
C ASN A 10 18.59 -20.15 15.41
N TRP A 11 19.13 -20.18 14.19
CA TRP A 11 20.35 -20.89 13.85
C TRP A 11 21.47 -19.87 13.88
N ASP A 12 22.54 -20.17 14.61
CA ASP A 12 23.72 -19.32 14.56
C ASP A 12 24.39 -19.39 13.18
N VAL A 13 25.20 -18.38 12.87
CA VAL A 13 26.02 -18.33 11.65
C VAL A 13 26.99 -19.50 11.62
N LYS A 14 27.78 -19.72 12.69
CA LYS A 14 28.78 -20.81 12.74
C LYS A 14 28.12 -22.18 12.71
N GLU A 15 26.95 -22.30 13.35
CA GLU A 15 26.13 -23.52 13.28
C GLU A 15 25.65 -23.82 11.85
N THR A 16 25.27 -22.78 11.08
CA THR A 16 24.84 -22.93 9.69
C THR A 16 26.01 -23.25 8.77
N GLU A 17 27.17 -22.62 8.97
CA GLU A 17 28.41 -22.86 8.21
C GLU A 17 28.92 -24.29 8.43
N LEU A 18 29.04 -24.73 9.69
CA LEU A 18 29.43 -26.10 10.02
C LEU A 18 28.48 -27.14 9.43
N PHE A 19 27.17 -26.88 9.52
CA PHE A 19 26.18 -27.78 8.92
C PHE A 19 26.39 -27.90 7.40
N LEU A 20 26.65 -26.80 6.70
CA LEU A 20 26.90 -26.82 5.25
C LEU A 20 28.20 -27.54 4.88
N GLU A 21 29.30 -27.32 5.59
CA GLU A 21 30.55 -28.05 5.34
C GLU A 21 30.39 -29.56 5.59
N ILE A 22 29.67 -29.98 6.65
CA ILE A 22 29.33 -31.39 6.87
C ILE A 22 28.52 -31.96 5.68
N LEU A 23 27.57 -31.20 5.14
CA LEU A 23 26.76 -31.64 3.98
C LEU A 23 27.54 -31.68 2.66
N LYS A 24 28.58 -30.86 2.53
CA LYS A 24 29.54 -30.82 1.41
C LYS A 24 30.46 -32.04 1.42
N GLU A 25 31.05 -32.37 2.58
CA GLU A 25 31.84 -33.59 2.76
C GLU A 25 31.04 -34.87 2.50
N LEU A 26 29.75 -34.89 2.84
CA LEU A 26 28.86 -36.05 2.67
C LEU A 26 28.34 -36.23 1.22
N ASP A 27 28.81 -35.44 0.26
CA ASP A 27 28.46 -35.48 -1.17
C ASP A 27 26.95 -35.64 -1.43
N MET A 28 26.17 -34.78 -0.74
CA MET A 28 24.71 -34.88 -0.65
C MET A 28 23.99 -34.94 -2.01
N LYS A 29 24.58 -34.39 -3.06
CA LYS A 29 23.98 -34.33 -4.39
C LYS A 29 23.73 -35.71 -4.99
N LYS A 30 24.66 -36.66 -4.84
CA LYS A 30 24.51 -38.07 -5.29
C LYS A 30 23.33 -38.81 -4.64
N CYS A 31 22.76 -38.28 -3.56
CA CYS A 31 21.58 -38.87 -2.89
C CYS A 31 20.25 -38.19 -3.25
N LEU A 32 20.27 -37.04 -3.96
CA LEU A 32 19.06 -36.34 -4.39
C LEU A 32 18.39 -36.97 -5.63
N ASP A 33 19.10 -37.82 -6.37
CA ASP A 33 18.61 -38.52 -7.57
C ASP A 33 17.67 -39.72 -7.25
N GLY A 34 16.57 -39.42 -6.55
CA GLY A 34 15.32 -40.17 -6.74
C GLY A 34 14.91 -41.23 -5.70
N ARG A 35 15.61 -41.43 -4.56
CA ARG A 35 15.13 -42.37 -3.51
C ARG A 35 15.14 -41.79 -2.09
N LYS A 36 13.94 -41.43 -1.59
CA LYS A 36 13.66 -40.84 -0.24
C LYS A 36 14.45 -41.46 0.92
N VAL A 37 14.74 -42.76 0.88
CA VAL A 37 15.37 -43.51 1.97
C VAL A 37 16.86 -43.17 2.19
N ARG A 38 17.64 -42.86 1.14
CA ARG A 38 19.08 -42.54 1.29
C ARG A 38 19.31 -41.26 2.10
N ASN A 39 18.46 -40.25 1.89
CA ASN A 39 18.56 -38.95 2.58
C ASN A 39 18.50 -39.09 4.12
N ASN A 40 17.68 -39.99 4.67
CA ASN A 40 17.54 -40.12 6.12
C ASN A 40 18.79 -40.69 6.82
N LYS A 41 19.62 -41.49 6.12
CA LYS A 41 20.91 -41.96 6.67
C LYS A 41 21.93 -40.81 6.73
N LEU A 42 21.99 -39.95 5.71
CA LEU A 42 22.89 -38.79 5.69
C LEU A 42 22.57 -37.80 6.80
N PHE A 43 21.29 -37.43 7.00
CA PHE A 43 20.92 -36.53 8.10
C PHE A 43 21.18 -37.13 9.50
N LYS A 44 21.19 -38.46 9.66
CA LYS A 44 21.65 -39.12 10.90
C LYS A 44 23.17 -39.02 11.10
N VAL A 45 23.98 -39.03 10.03
CA VAL A 45 25.42 -38.78 10.11
C VAL A 45 25.69 -37.31 10.43
N ALA A 46 25.02 -36.39 9.73
CA ALA A 46 25.13 -34.95 9.98
C ALA A 46 24.71 -34.60 11.43
N HIS A 47 23.62 -35.18 11.94
CA HIS A 47 23.22 -35.04 13.35
C HIS A 47 24.33 -35.43 14.33
N ARG A 48 24.95 -36.61 14.16
CA ARG A 48 26.05 -37.04 15.04
C ARG A 48 27.25 -36.10 14.98
N ARG A 49 27.61 -35.59 13.79
CA ARG A 49 28.72 -34.63 13.63
C ARG A 49 28.42 -33.26 14.24
N MET A 50 27.20 -32.75 14.04
CA MET A 50 26.74 -31.51 14.70
C MET A 50 26.77 -31.65 16.22
N THR A 51 26.26 -32.76 16.77
CA THR A 51 26.28 -33.03 18.22
C THR A 51 27.69 -33.20 18.77
N ALA A 52 28.61 -33.85 18.04
CA ALA A 52 30.02 -33.94 18.43
C ALA A 52 30.73 -32.57 18.48
N ALA A 53 30.27 -31.61 17.66
CA ALA A 53 30.73 -30.22 17.69
C ALA A 53 29.94 -29.32 18.69
N GLY A 54 29.12 -29.90 19.57
CA GLY A 54 28.37 -29.18 20.60
C GLY A 54 26.96 -28.70 20.19
N TYR A 55 26.54 -28.89 18.93
CA TYR A 55 25.25 -28.43 18.43
C TYR A 55 24.15 -29.51 18.51
N GLN A 56 23.24 -29.37 19.47
CA GLN A 56 22.08 -30.26 19.64
C GLN A 56 20.92 -29.89 18.70
N ARG A 57 20.93 -30.42 17.47
CA ARG A 57 19.82 -30.30 16.50
C ARG A 57 19.28 -31.67 16.10
N SER A 58 17.96 -31.83 16.12
CA SER A 58 17.32 -33.09 15.70
C SER A 58 17.47 -33.34 14.20
N VAL A 59 17.43 -34.61 13.79
CA VAL A 59 17.53 -35.03 12.38
C VAL A 59 16.50 -34.32 11.49
N ASP A 60 15.31 -34.02 12.01
CA ASP A 60 14.24 -33.34 11.26
C ASP A 60 14.41 -31.81 11.24
N GLN A 61 15.00 -31.21 12.28
CA GLN A 61 15.45 -29.81 12.24
C GLN A 61 16.53 -29.60 11.17
N LEU A 62 17.49 -30.54 11.04
CA LEU A 62 18.49 -30.51 9.97
C LEU A 62 17.84 -30.59 8.58
N LYS A 63 16.88 -31.51 8.37
CA LYS A 63 16.12 -31.60 7.10
C LYS A 63 15.36 -30.31 6.80
N PHE A 64 14.73 -29.70 7.80
CA PHE A 64 13.97 -28.47 7.62
C PHE A 64 14.89 -27.29 7.27
N ARG A 65 16.03 -27.15 7.96
CA ARG A 65 17.06 -26.15 7.64
C ARG A 65 17.59 -26.33 6.22
N TRP A 66 17.90 -27.57 5.82
CA TRP A 66 18.30 -27.88 4.45
C TRP A 66 17.21 -27.54 3.42
N LYS A 67 15.93 -27.83 3.71
CA LYS A 67 14.80 -27.45 2.82
C LYS A 67 14.75 -25.94 2.59
N LEU A 68 14.98 -25.13 3.63
CA LEU A 68 15.03 -23.68 3.52
C LEU A 68 16.24 -23.23 2.69
N LEU A 69 17.45 -23.72 3.00
CA LEU A 69 18.69 -23.37 2.28
C LEU A 69 18.62 -23.74 0.79
N LYS A 70 18.10 -24.94 0.48
CA LYS A 70 17.85 -25.41 -0.89
C LYS A 70 16.77 -24.57 -1.60
N SER A 71 15.72 -24.14 -0.89
CA SER A 71 14.70 -23.24 -1.46
C SER A 71 15.24 -21.83 -1.73
N ALA A 72 16.17 -21.34 -0.92
CA ALA A 72 16.84 -20.07 -1.11
C ALA A 72 17.73 -20.12 -2.37
N TYR A 73 18.58 -21.13 -2.47
CA TYR A 73 19.41 -21.39 -3.66
C TYR A 73 18.62 -21.42 -4.97
N TYR A 74 17.52 -22.19 -5.05
CA TYR A 74 16.70 -22.24 -6.27
C TYR A 74 15.85 -20.99 -6.54
N LYS A 75 15.80 -20.01 -5.61
CA LYS A 75 15.25 -18.69 -5.94
C LYS A 75 16.32 -17.89 -6.69
N CYS A 76 17.49 -17.70 -6.08
CA CYS A 76 18.62 -16.99 -6.70
C CYS A 76 19.02 -17.59 -8.06
N LYS A 77 19.02 -18.93 -8.22
CA LYS A 77 19.35 -19.55 -9.50
C LYS A 77 18.30 -19.34 -10.62
N ARG A 78 17.04 -19.02 -10.28
CA ARG A 78 15.99 -18.71 -11.26
C ARG A 78 15.84 -17.22 -11.53
N GLU A 79 16.26 -16.40 -10.58
CA GLU A 79 16.21 -14.95 -10.63
C GLU A 79 17.59 -14.43 -10.17
N PRO A 80 18.63 -14.43 -11.04
CA PRO A 80 20.01 -14.09 -10.64
C PRO A 80 20.16 -12.69 -10.03
N ASP A 81 19.36 -11.74 -10.54
CA ASP A 81 19.36 -10.34 -10.13
C ASP A 81 18.37 -10.04 -8.99
N SER A 82 17.75 -11.07 -8.39
CA SER A 82 16.75 -10.95 -7.33
C SER A 82 17.41 -10.90 -5.95
N PRO A 83 17.00 -9.99 -5.05
CA PRO A 83 17.63 -9.81 -3.76
C PRO A 83 17.57 -11.08 -2.89
N ALA A 84 18.61 -11.24 -2.07
CA ALA A 84 18.88 -12.44 -1.29
C ALA A 84 17.64 -12.95 -0.49
N PRO A 85 17.43 -14.28 -0.38
CA PRO A 85 16.14 -14.82 0.06
C PRO A 85 15.79 -14.48 1.51
N THR A 86 14.75 -13.67 1.68
CA THR A 86 14.29 -13.08 2.96
C THR A 86 14.04 -14.08 4.11
N LYS A 87 13.90 -15.38 3.82
CA LYS A 87 13.74 -16.43 4.83
C LYS A 87 15.05 -16.93 5.44
N ILE A 88 16.21 -16.51 4.93
CA ILE A 88 17.54 -16.80 5.48
C ILE A 88 18.37 -15.52 5.49
N GLN A 89 18.35 -14.83 6.64
CA GLN A 89 19.19 -13.68 6.90
C GLN A 89 20.67 -14.05 6.73
N GLY A 90 21.43 -13.19 6.04
CA GLY A 90 22.84 -13.44 5.75
C GLY A 90 23.11 -14.47 4.64
N TRP A 91 22.13 -14.78 3.77
CA TRP A 91 22.25 -15.79 2.70
C TRP A 91 23.57 -15.75 1.91
N TRP A 92 24.06 -14.57 1.56
CA TRP A 92 25.31 -14.37 0.81
C TRP A 92 26.54 -15.04 1.45
N ARG A 93 26.54 -15.23 2.79
CA ARG A 93 27.59 -15.98 3.51
C ARG A 93 27.59 -17.47 3.15
N TYR A 94 26.40 -18.03 2.96
CA TYR A 94 26.19 -19.45 2.69
C TYR A 94 26.17 -19.77 1.19
N GLU A 95 25.99 -18.75 0.34
CA GLU A 95 25.78 -18.88 -1.10
C GLU A 95 26.91 -19.64 -1.80
N LYS A 96 28.18 -19.25 -1.59
CA LYS A 96 29.33 -19.95 -2.20
C LYS A 96 29.38 -21.43 -1.82
N THR A 97 29.15 -21.77 -0.55
CA THR A 97 29.12 -23.17 -0.08
C THR A 97 27.89 -23.92 -0.58
N MET A 98 26.73 -23.27 -0.67
CA MET A 98 25.51 -23.84 -1.23
C MET A 98 25.63 -24.11 -2.74
N VAL A 99 26.22 -23.19 -3.50
CA VAL A 99 26.60 -23.39 -4.89
C VAL A 99 27.57 -24.57 -4.98
N ALA A 100 28.62 -24.62 -4.15
CA ALA A 100 29.53 -25.77 -4.15
C ALA A 100 28.83 -27.12 -3.88
N ILE A 101 27.87 -27.19 -2.94
CA ILE A 101 27.11 -28.42 -2.64
C ILE A 101 26.12 -28.80 -3.75
N MET A 102 25.45 -27.81 -4.34
CA MET A 102 24.38 -28.02 -5.33
C MET A 102 24.93 -28.18 -6.76
N GLU A 103 26.04 -27.52 -7.05
CA GLU A 103 26.68 -27.50 -8.36
C GLU A 103 27.89 -28.41 -8.45
N SER A 104 28.35 -29.00 -7.33
CA SER A 104 29.38 -30.05 -7.31
C SER A 104 29.20 -30.99 -8.50
N ARG A 105 30.06 -30.80 -9.48
CA ARG A 105 30.38 -31.78 -10.50
C ARG A 105 31.77 -32.22 -10.13
N HIS A 106 31.85 -33.13 -9.17
CA HIS A 106 32.78 -34.21 -9.37
C HIS A 106 32.11 -35.18 -10.34
N PRO A 107 32.43 -35.13 -11.66
CA PRO A 107 32.65 -36.40 -12.33
C PRO A 107 33.72 -37.15 -11.53
N LEU A 108 33.77 -38.46 -11.72
CA LEU A 108 34.84 -39.27 -11.15
C LEU A 108 36.19 -38.61 -11.47
N VAL A 109 36.99 -38.32 -10.45
CA VAL A 109 38.40 -37.99 -10.70
C VAL A 109 39.07 -39.27 -11.20
N GLY A 110 39.23 -39.31 -12.52
CA GLY A 110 40.38 -39.87 -13.18
C GLY A 110 40.82 -38.87 -14.26
N ALA A 111 42.03 -38.31 -14.11
CA ALA A 111 42.72 -37.37 -15.02
C ALA A 111 42.05 -35.98 -15.27
N GLY A 112 42.78 -34.88 -15.50
CA GLY A 112 44.23 -34.64 -15.34
C GLY A 112 44.73 -33.36 -16.05
N VAL A 113 45.83 -32.77 -15.53
CA VAL A 113 46.81 -31.87 -16.19
C VAL A 113 46.50 -30.35 -16.40
N ASN A 114 47.38 -29.50 -15.84
CA ASN A 114 47.90 -28.12 -16.12
C ASN A 114 47.20 -27.19 -17.17
N SER A 115 47.22 -25.84 -17.07
CA SER A 115 48.40 -24.96 -16.85
C SER A 115 48.08 -23.45 -16.60
N ASP A 116 48.84 -22.81 -15.70
CA ASP A 116 49.48 -21.46 -15.74
C ASP A 116 48.75 -20.12 -16.15
N ARG A 117 48.86 -19.11 -15.23
CA ARG A 117 49.38 -17.70 -15.42
C ARG A 117 48.51 -16.64 -16.16
N ILE A 118 48.59 -15.29 -15.98
CA ILE A 118 49.45 -14.29 -15.25
C ILE A 118 48.71 -12.89 -15.20
N HIS A 119 48.95 -12.02 -14.19
CA HIS A 119 48.85 -10.50 -14.07
C HIS A 119 47.77 -9.64 -14.83
N ASP A 120 47.46 -8.34 -14.57
CA ASP A 120 48.05 -7.25 -13.72
C ASP A 120 47.07 -6.08 -13.33
N GLU A 121 47.63 -5.09 -12.60
CA GLU A 121 47.16 -3.82 -11.98
C GLU A 121 46.33 -2.79 -12.82
N GLY A 122 45.43 -1.96 -12.21
CA GLY A 122 45.61 -0.51 -11.89
C GLY A 122 44.34 0.33 -12.24
N THR A 123 44.10 1.64 -11.95
CA THR A 123 44.69 2.65 -11.02
C THR A 123 43.76 3.93 -10.87
N GLU A 124 43.82 4.60 -9.70
CA GLU A 124 43.69 6.05 -9.32
C GLU A 124 42.58 7.05 -9.81
N ASP A 125 41.82 7.57 -8.82
CA ASP A 125 41.50 8.98 -8.42
C ASP A 125 41.44 10.21 -9.36
N SER A 126 40.47 11.11 -9.10
CA SER A 126 40.70 12.58 -8.96
C SER A 126 39.53 13.32 -8.29
N ASP A 127 39.85 14.22 -7.33
CA ASP A 127 38.89 15.14 -6.68
C ASP A 127 38.65 16.42 -7.51
N GLY A 128 37.52 17.11 -7.25
CA GLY A 128 37.16 18.40 -7.88
C GLY A 128 36.40 19.33 -6.92
N ASP A 129 36.93 20.55 -6.76
CA ASP A 129 36.63 21.48 -5.66
C ASP A 129 35.28 22.24 -5.76
N ALA A 130 34.77 22.71 -4.63
CA ALA A 130 33.44 23.32 -4.49
C ALA A 130 33.49 24.86 -4.40
N SER A 131 32.97 25.55 -5.43
CA SER A 131 32.88 27.01 -5.45
C SER A 131 31.55 27.56 -4.91
N VAL A 132 31.67 28.57 -4.06
CA VAL A 132 30.58 29.28 -3.38
C VAL A 132 29.68 30.02 -4.37
N LEU A 133 28.36 29.89 -4.23
CA LEU A 133 27.36 30.71 -4.95
C LEU A 133 26.44 31.46 -3.97
N HIS A 134 26.29 32.77 -4.21
CA HIS A 134 25.45 33.65 -3.40
C HIS A 134 23.95 33.48 -3.70
N TRP A 135 23.13 33.56 -2.66
CA TRP A 135 21.67 33.46 -2.72
C TRP A 135 21.01 34.80 -3.06
N PRO A 136 20.08 34.87 -4.05
CA PRO A 136 19.31 36.08 -4.32
C PRO A 136 18.15 36.27 -3.31
N GLN A 137 17.90 37.53 -2.94
CA GLN A 137 16.81 37.94 -2.03
C GLN A 137 15.41 37.55 -2.58
N PRO A 138 14.41 37.28 -1.71
CA PRO A 138 13.08 36.87 -2.14
C PRO A 138 12.33 37.98 -2.89
N CYS A 139 11.64 37.62 -3.97
CA CYS A 139 10.64 38.48 -4.60
C CYS A 139 9.30 38.46 -3.82
N PRO A 140 8.45 39.49 -3.97
CA PRO A 140 7.28 39.69 -3.11
C PRO A 140 6.17 38.65 -3.27
N ASP A 141 5.41 38.43 -2.20
CA ASP A 141 4.26 37.54 -2.16
C ASP A 141 3.20 37.90 -3.21
N ASN A 142 2.85 36.92 -4.05
CA ASN A 142 1.68 36.99 -4.94
C ASN A 142 0.63 35.89 -4.63
N THR A 143 0.70 35.34 -3.42
CA THR A 143 -0.20 34.29 -2.91
C THR A 143 -1.55 34.82 -2.44
N ALA A 144 -1.67 36.13 -2.18
CA ALA A 144 -2.90 36.74 -1.67
C ALA A 144 -4.01 36.91 -2.72
N GLN A 145 -3.69 37.05 -4.02
CA GLN A 145 -4.67 37.46 -5.03
C GLN A 145 -5.55 36.32 -5.61
N ASN A 146 -5.23 35.05 -5.33
CA ASN A 146 -5.98 33.91 -5.86
C ASN A 146 -6.96 33.25 -4.87
N LEU A 147 -6.98 33.64 -3.58
CA LEU A 147 -7.99 33.12 -2.63
C LEU A 147 -9.34 33.80 -2.80
N ASP A 148 -9.38 35.12 -3.03
CA ASP A 148 -10.64 35.89 -3.10
C ASP A 148 -11.52 35.52 -4.31
N LEU A 149 -10.93 34.99 -5.38
CA LEU A 149 -11.66 34.55 -6.58
C LEU A 149 -12.40 33.21 -6.41
N ILE A 150 -12.11 32.43 -5.35
CA ILE A 150 -12.77 31.15 -5.07
C ILE A 150 -14.01 31.35 -4.17
N VAL A 151 -14.08 32.45 -3.42
CA VAL A 151 -15.17 32.78 -2.47
C VAL A 151 -16.31 33.58 -3.15
N GLY A 152 -16.33 33.64 -4.48
CA GLY A 152 -17.28 34.41 -5.29
C GLY A 152 -18.74 33.98 -5.25
N ILE A 153 -19.10 32.95 -4.46
CA ILE A 153 -20.50 32.56 -4.21
C ILE A 153 -20.77 32.72 -2.71
N LYS A 154 -21.34 33.87 -2.32
CA LYS A 154 -22.11 33.96 -1.07
C LYS A 154 -23.41 33.17 -1.25
N MET A 155 -23.41 31.92 -0.79
CA MET A 155 -24.64 31.15 -0.56
C MET A 155 -25.00 31.19 0.92
N ASP A 156 -26.30 31.24 1.21
CA ASP A 156 -26.80 31.51 2.56
C ASP A 156 -26.51 30.35 3.53
N PRO A 157 -25.91 30.61 4.70
CA PRO A 157 -25.65 29.58 5.71
C PRO A 157 -26.94 29.00 6.32
N GLU A 158 -28.11 29.60 6.05
CA GLU A 158 -29.40 29.05 6.46
C GLU A 158 -29.80 27.80 5.65
N MET A 159 -29.32 27.66 4.40
CA MET A 159 -29.81 26.60 3.48
C MET A 159 -29.35 25.19 3.89
N ASP A 160 -28.11 25.06 4.39
CA ASP A 160 -27.57 23.79 4.92
C ASP A 160 -28.31 23.30 6.18
N SER A 161 -28.93 24.22 6.93
CA SER A 161 -29.53 23.91 8.23
C SER A 161 -30.84 23.12 8.16
N GLN A 162 -31.50 23.12 7.00
CA GLN A 162 -32.79 22.44 6.78
C GLN A 162 -32.69 21.21 5.87
N LEU A 163 -31.66 21.13 5.03
CA LEU A 163 -31.48 20.08 4.03
C LEU A 163 -31.46 18.68 4.65
N LYS A 164 -32.28 17.76 4.16
CA LYS A 164 -32.36 16.38 4.66
C LYS A 164 -31.46 15.45 3.83
N ILE A 165 -30.62 14.68 4.52
CA ILE A 165 -29.59 13.84 3.88
C ILE A 165 -29.81 12.37 4.25
N GLY A 166 -29.97 11.55 3.22
CA GLY A 166 -30.20 10.12 3.32
C GLY A 166 -28.97 9.32 2.94
N PHE A 167 -28.70 8.22 3.64
CA PHE A 167 -27.69 7.24 3.27
C PHE A 167 -28.32 5.86 3.17
N ILE A 168 -28.32 5.29 1.97
CA ILE A 168 -28.64 3.88 1.76
C ILE A 168 -27.36 3.07 1.89
N GLY A 169 -27.21 2.39 3.02
CA GLY A 169 -26.05 1.56 3.34
C GLY A 169 -25.18 2.16 4.46
N ALA A 170 -25.25 1.57 5.66
CA ALA A 170 -24.41 1.89 6.83
C ALA A 170 -22.94 1.40 6.71
N GLY A 171 -22.31 1.58 5.54
CA GLY A 171 -20.90 1.22 5.28
C GLY A 171 -19.91 2.16 5.96
N ASN A 172 -18.62 1.78 5.99
CA ASN A 172 -17.56 2.65 6.54
C ASN A 172 -17.37 3.94 5.73
N MET A 173 -17.65 3.88 4.43
CA MET A 173 -17.68 5.02 3.52
C MET A 173 -18.78 6.02 3.92
N ALA A 174 -20.03 5.54 4.06
CA ALA A 174 -21.14 6.35 4.58
C ALA A 174 -20.81 6.96 5.96
N PHE A 175 -20.20 6.19 6.87
CA PHE A 175 -19.83 6.69 8.20
C PHE A 175 -18.80 7.84 8.16
N GLY A 176 -17.81 7.76 7.27
CA GLY A 176 -16.83 8.84 7.10
C GLY A 176 -17.43 10.09 6.42
N ILE A 177 -18.26 9.92 5.39
CA ILE A 177 -19.00 11.05 4.78
C ILE A 177 -19.88 11.73 5.82
N VAL A 178 -20.66 10.95 6.59
CA VAL A 178 -21.50 11.45 7.68
C VAL A 178 -20.68 12.25 8.69
N LYS A 179 -19.53 11.74 9.15
CA LYS A 179 -18.67 12.48 10.09
C LYS A 179 -18.19 13.82 9.53
N GLY A 180 -17.77 13.87 8.27
CA GLY A 180 -17.35 15.12 7.63
C GLY A 180 -18.51 16.11 7.42
N ILE A 181 -19.70 15.64 7.05
CA ILE A 181 -20.89 16.48 6.92
C ILE A 181 -21.34 17.04 8.28
N LEU A 182 -21.29 16.23 9.34
CA LEU A 182 -21.61 16.66 10.71
C LEU A 182 -20.57 17.61 11.33
N SER A 183 -19.36 17.72 10.77
CA SER A 183 -18.39 18.76 11.19
C SER A 183 -18.68 20.13 10.55
N GLY A 184 -19.63 20.20 9.62
CA GLY A 184 -20.18 21.43 9.05
C GLY A 184 -21.48 21.86 9.72
N ASN A 185 -22.39 22.44 8.95
CA ASN A 185 -23.65 23.03 9.45
C ASN A 185 -24.83 22.02 9.52
N VAL A 186 -24.64 20.78 9.09
CA VAL A 186 -25.72 19.78 9.02
C VAL A 186 -25.89 19.10 10.37
N LEU A 187 -27.10 19.23 10.95
CA LEU A 187 -27.44 18.62 12.23
C LEU A 187 -27.70 17.10 12.10
N PRO A 188 -27.37 16.26 13.11
CA PRO A 188 -27.66 14.82 13.09
C PRO A 188 -29.12 14.46 12.85
N VAL A 189 -30.06 15.31 13.30
CA VAL A 189 -31.51 15.16 13.09
C VAL A 189 -31.96 15.35 11.63
N ASN A 190 -31.09 15.92 10.79
CA ASN A 190 -31.32 16.02 9.35
C ASN A 190 -30.78 14.82 8.57
N VAL A 191 -30.04 13.91 9.22
CA VAL A 191 -29.46 12.73 8.58
C VAL A 191 -30.31 11.49 8.88
N LYS A 192 -30.52 10.64 7.87
CA LYS A 192 -31.11 9.30 8.04
C LYS A 192 -30.30 8.22 7.33
N VAL A 193 -30.08 7.07 7.98
CA VAL A 193 -29.27 5.97 7.45
C VAL A 193 -30.06 4.65 7.43
N SER A 194 -30.09 3.95 6.29
CA SER A 194 -30.62 2.58 6.22
C SER A 194 -29.53 1.51 6.16
N ALA A 195 -29.84 0.33 6.69
CA ALA A 195 -29.10 -0.90 6.43
C ALA A 195 -29.98 -2.15 6.60
N PRO A 196 -29.72 -3.25 5.87
CA PRO A 196 -30.46 -4.50 6.02
C PRO A 196 -30.19 -5.23 7.34
N SER A 197 -29.25 -4.77 8.17
CA SER A 197 -28.97 -5.34 9.49
C SER A 197 -28.48 -4.27 10.46
N SER A 198 -28.83 -4.39 11.73
CA SER A 198 -28.53 -3.41 12.77
C SER A 198 -27.05 -3.36 13.17
N LYS A 199 -26.24 -4.33 12.70
CA LYS A 199 -24.80 -4.50 13.04
C LYS A 199 -23.98 -3.21 12.93
N ASN A 200 -24.25 -2.40 11.92
CA ASN A 200 -23.52 -1.16 11.67
C ASN A 200 -24.33 0.10 12.01
N LEU A 201 -25.57 -0.02 12.50
CA LEU A 201 -26.44 1.14 12.78
C LEU A 201 -26.10 1.81 14.11
N GLY A 202 -25.64 1.06 15.12
CA GLY A 202 -25.31 1.58 16.45
C GLY A 202 -24.40 2.81 16.43
N ARG A 203 -23.29 2.76 15.68
CA ARG A 203 -22.36 3.90 15.52
C ARG A 203 -22.97 5.15 14.90
N PHE A 204 -24.09 5.06 14.18
CA PHE A 204 -24.81 6.24 13.69
C PHE A 204 -25.81 6.74 14.75
N GLN A 205 -26.48 5.84 15.46
CA GLN A 205 -27.32 6.20 16.61
C GLN A 205 -26.52 6.90 17.72
N GLU A 206 -25.26 6.48 17.95
CA GLU A 206 -24.30 7.13 18.85
C GLU A 206 -23.99 8.59 18.47
N LEU A 207 -24.14 8.95 17.19
CA LEU A 207 -24.01 10.34 16.69
C LEU A 207 -25.33 11.12 16.72
N GLY A 208 -26.41 10.55 17.27
CA GLY A 208 -27.74 11.16 17.29
C GLY A 208 -28.51 11.08 15.97
N ILE A 209 -28.08 10.22 15.04
CA ILE A 209 -28.66 10.10 13.69
C ILE A 209 -29.84 9.13 13.68
N SER A 210 -30.87 9.47 12.91
CA SER A 210 -32.02 8.57 12.66
C SER A 210 -31.59 7.36 11.83
N VAL A 211 -31.94 6.15 12.26
CA VAL A 211 -31.63 4.92 11.52
C VAL A 211 -32.90 4.13 11.21
N THR A 212 -32.88 3.40 10.09
CA THR A 212 -33.99 2.56 9.65
C THR A 212 -33.49 1.28 8.96
N HIS A 213 -34.41 0.35 8.70
CA HIS A 213 -34.19 -0.81 7.84
C HIS A 213 -34.81 -0.63 6.43
N SER A 214 -35.55 0.46 6.19
CA SER A 214 -36.24 0.75 4.93
C SER A 214 -35.46 1.76 4.09
N ASN A 215 -35.10 1.41 2.86
CA ASN A 215 -34.48 2.34 1.91
C ASN A 215 -35.49 3.41 1.44
N VAL A 216 -36.77 3.04 1.35
CA VAL A 216 -37.87 3.95 0.98
C VAL A 216 -38.04 5.06 2.02
N GLU A 217 -37.95 4.76 3.31
CA GLU A 217 -38.02 5.78 4.38
C GLU A 217 -36.85 6.77 4.38
N VAL A 218 -35.71 6.37 3.83
CA VAL A 218 -34.56 7.25 3.60
C VAL A 218 -34.87 8.18 2.44
N VAL A 219 -35.28 7.66 1.28
CA VAL A 219 -35.60 8.47 0.08
C VAL A 219 -36.73 9.45 0.36
N CYS A 220 -37.88 8.99 0.84
CA CYS A 220 -39.02 9.86 1.12
C CYS A 220 -38.71 10.94 2.17
N GLY A 221 -37.77 10.67 3.08
CA GLY A 221 -37.36 11.60 4.14
C GLY A 221 -36.15 12.50 3.81
N SER A 222 -35.62 12.47 2.59
CA SER A 222 -34.38 13.18 2.22
C SER A 222 -34.49 13.95 0.91
N ASP A 223 -33.65 14.98 0.77
CA ASP A 223 -33.48 15.77 -0.46
C ASP A 223 -32.22 15.28 -1.22
N VAL A 224 -31.14 14.94 -0.48
CA VAL A 224 -29.94 14.32 -1.05
C VAL A 224 -29.84 12.87 -0.56
N VAL A 225 -29.69 11.90 -1.46
CA VAL A 225 -29.62 10.47 -1.13
C VAL A 225 -28.32 9.85 -1.62
N PHE A 226 -27.43 9.51 -0.69
CA PHE A 226 -26.20 8.77 -0.93
C PHE A 226 -26.48 7.26 -1.00
N VAL A 227 -26.23 6.64 -2.15
CA VAL A 227 -26.26 5.19 -2.33
C VAL A 227 -24.86 4.64 -2.05
N ALA A 228 -24.63 4.25 -0.79
CA ALA A 228 -23.33 3.84 -0.23
C ALA A 228 -23.26 2.33 0.05
N VAL A 229 -23.79 1.52 -0.88
CA VAL A 229 -23.75 0.05 -0.84
C VAL A 229 -22.58 -0.51 -1.67
N LYS A 230 -22.37 -1.84 -1.64
CA LYS A 230 -21.38 -2.48 -2.51
C LYS A 230 -21.79 -2.31 -4.00
N PRO A 231 -20.85 -2.13 -4.95
CA PRO A 231 -21.19 -1.82 -6.35
C PRO A 231 -22.22 -2.75 -7.00
N HIS A 232 -22.13 -4.07 -6.77
CA HIS A 232 -23.07 -5.06 -7.31
C HIS A 232 -24.50 -4.98 -6.72
N LEU A 233 -24.71 -4.21 -5.64
CA LEU A 233 -26.02 -3.97 -5.04
C LEU A 233 -26.66 -2.66 -5.52
N VAL A 234 -25.89 -1.76 -6.15
CA VAL A 234 -26.39 -0.46 -6.61
C VAL A 234 -27.57 -0.61 -7.57
N PRO A 235 -27.55 -1.49 -8.61
CA PRO A 235 -28.69 -1.65 -9.51
C PRO A 235 -29.96 -2.16 -8.80
N LEU A 236 -29.79 -3.02 -7.79
CA LEU A 236 -30.91 -3.56 -7.00
C LEU A 236 -31.56 -2.46 -6.15
N VAL A 237 -30.75 -1.67 -5.45
CA VAL A 237 -31.20 -0.54 -4.64
C VAL A 237 -31.87 0.54 -5.50
N LEU A 238 -31.27 0.91 -6.64
CA LEU A 238 -31.84 1.90 -7.55
C LEU A 238 -33.20 1.44 -8.09
N ASN A 239 -33.35 0.15 -8.43
CA ASN A 239 -34.62 -0.42 -8.86
C ASN A 239 -35.68 -0.38 -7.73
N GLU A 240 -35.31 -0.77 -6.50
CA GLU A 240 -36.18 -0.73 -5.32
C GLU A 240 -36.75 0.69 -5.05
N ILE A 241 -35.89 1.71 -5.09
CA ILE A 241 -36.28 3.07 -4.75
C ILE A 241 -36.87 3.88 -5.91
N SER A 242 -36.68 3.42 -7.16
CA SER A 242 -37.03 4.15 -8.39
C SER A 242 -38.40 4.86 -8.36
N GLN A 243 -39.45 4.15 -7.96
CA GLN A 243 -40.84 4.64 -7.87
C GLN A 243 -41.07 5.74 -6.80
N HIS A 244 -40.11 5.96 -5.90
CA HIS A 244 -40.16 6.98 -4.84
C HIS A 244 -39.24 8.17 -5.11
N VAL A 245 -38.39 8.08 -6.15
CA VAL A 245 -37.54 9.18 -6.61
C VAL A 245 -38.37 10.11 -7.50
N ASN A 246 -38.13 11.41 -7.37
CA ASN A 246 -38.75 12.49 -8.13
C ASN A 246 -37.77 13.67 -8.23
N ASP A 247 -38.12 14.68 -9.00
CA ASP A 247 -37.24 15.81 -9.39
C ASP A 247 -36.63 16.63 -8.23
N ARG A 248 -37.11 16.46 -6.98
CA ARG A 248 -36.49 17.09 -5.80
C ARG A 248 -35.23 16.36 -5.31
N HIS A 249 -35.07 15.07 -5.66
CA HIS A 249 -34.08 14.20 -5.03
C HIS A 249 -32.77 14.18 -5.82
N ILE A 250 -31.66 14.51 -5.17
CA ILE A 250 -30.31 14.36 -5.73
C ILE A 250 -29.77 12.99 -5.32
N ILE A 251 -29.66 12.07 -6.27
CA ILE A 251 -29.14 10.70 -6.04
C ILE A 251 -27.62 10.68 -6.27
N VAL A 252 -26.86 10.42 -5.21
CA VAL A 252 -25.39 10.37 -5.23
C VAL A 252 -24.93 8.92 -5.06
N SER A 253 -24.51 8.27 -6.15
CA SER A 253 -23.94 6.91 -6.08
C SER A 253 -22.48 6.96 -5.61
N VAL A 254 -22.17 6.31 -4.49
CA VAL A 254 -20.80 6.26 -3.96
C VAL A 254 -20.14 4.95 -4.38
N ALA A 255 -19.37 5.00 -5.47
CA ALA A 255 -18.60 3.86 -5.97
C ALA A 255 -17.45 3.48 -5.02
N ALA A 256 -16.97 2.24 -5.11
CA ALA A 256 -16.05 1.68 -4.12
C ALA A 256 -14.71 2.45 -4.00
N GLY A 257 -14.31 2.73 -2.76
CA GLY A 257 -13.07 3.41 -2.38
C GLY A 257 -12.79 3.25 -0.88
N VAL A 258 -11.62 3.71 -0.42
CA VAL A 258 -11.19 3.59 0.98
C VAL A 258 -12.10 4.38 1.94
N THR A 259 -12.08 3.97 3.20
CA THR A 259 -12.91 4.49 4.27
C THR A 259 -12.49 5.90 4.67
N LEU A 260 -13.36 6.89 4.45
CA LEU A 260 -13.20 8.27 4.96
C LEU A 260 -13.08 8.35 6.50
N SER A 261 -13.37 7.27 7.24
CA SER A 261 -13.12 7.20 8.69
C SER A 261 -11.65 7.34 9.11
N THR A 262 -10.70 7.33 8.17
CA THR A 262 -9.27 7.60 8.42
C THR A 262 -8.85 8.99 7.94
N VAL A 263 -9.78 9.77 7.39
CA VAL A 263 -9.51 11.05 6.73
C VAL A 263 -10.62 12.04 7.08
N GLU A 264 -10.65 12.46 8.33
CA GLU A 264 -11.39 13.66 8.72
C GLU A 264 -10.62 14.88 8.15
N GLU A 265 -11.33 15.75 7.43
CA GLU A 265 -10.86 17.03 6.84
C GLU A 265 -9.85 17.00 5.68
N GLU A 266 -9.21 15.86 5.37
CA GLU A 266 -8.07 15.79 4.40
C GLU A 266 -8.31 14.86 3.18
N GLY A 267 -9.58 14.54 2.87
CA GLY A 267 -9.94 13.63 1.78
C GLY A 267 -9.70 14.20 0.38
N ALA A 268 -9.71 13.31 -0.61
CA ALA A 268 -9.80 13.69 -2.02
C ALA A 268 -10.99 12.96 -2.63
N LEU A 269 -11.94 13.74 -3.17
CA LEU A 269 -13.21 13.29 -3.71
C LEU A 269 -13.35 13.81 -5.15
N LEU A 270 -13.82 12.96 -6.05
CA LEU A 270 -14.19 13.32 -7.42
C LEU A 270 -15.61 12.85 -7.67
N PHE A 271 -16.45 13.74 -8.20
CA PHE A 271 -17.77 13.39 -8.69
C PHE A 271 -17.94 13.74 -10.18
N ALA A 272 -18.90 13.08 -10.81
CA ALA A 272 -19.35 13.38 -12.16
C ALA A 272 -20.86 13.60 -12.11
N ARG A 273 -21.36 14.60 -12.84
CA ARG A 273 -22.81 14.83 -12.96
C ARG A 273 -23.41 13.95 -14.05
N GLY A 274 -24.55 13.32 -13.74
CA GLY A 274 -25.39 12.67 -14.74
C GLY A 274 -26.07 13.68 -15.66
N SER A 275 -26.60 13.22 -16.80
CA SER A 275 -27.23 14.08 -17.82
C SER A 275 -28.35 14.99 -17.32
N ASN A 276 -29.03 14.58 -16.24
CA ASN A 276 -30.18 15.27 -15.67
C ASN A 276 -29.82 16.15 -14.45
N ALA A 277 -28.55 16.11 -14.00
CA ALA A 277 -28.10 16.86 -12.82
C ALA A 277 -27.66 18.28 -13.20
N LYS A 278 -28.27 19.26 -12.57
CA LYS A 278 -28.03 20.70 -12.78
C LYS A 278 -26.66 21.10 -12.26
N GLN A 279 -26.19 22.27 -12.67
CA GLN A 279 -24.97 22.88 -12.12
C GLN A 279 -25.15 23.21 -10.62
N GLU A 280 -26.35 23.61 -10.22
CA GLU A 280 -26.76 23.83 -8.83
C GLU A 280 -26.59 22.56 -7.96
N ASP A 281 -26.99 21.39 -8.47
CA ASP A 281 -26.84 20.10 -7.76
C ASP A 281 -25.36 19.78 -7.50
N GLY A 282 -24.49 20.07 -8.48
CA GLY A 282 -23.03 19.91 -8.35
C GLY A 282 -22.41 20.89 -7.37
N ALA A 283 -22.86 22.16 -7.38
CA ALA A 283 -22.44 23.17 -6.42
C ALA A 283 -22.85 22.81 -4.98
N LEU A 284 -24.09 22.34 -4.80
CA LEU A 284 -24.59 21.85 -3.51
C LEU A 284 -23.80 20.64 -3.03
N LEU A 285 -23.55 19.64 -3.90
CA LEU A 285 -22.76 18.47 -3.53
C LEU A 285 -21.32 18.84 -3.14
N ARG A 286 -20.70 19.80 -3.84
CA ARG A 286 -19.38 20.33 -3.47
C ARG A 286 -19.43 21.05 -2.12
N SER A 287 -20.46 21.87 -1.86
CA SER A 287 -20.67 22.54 -0.57
C SER A 287 -20.83 21.53 0.58
N LEU A 288 -21.63 20.48 0.40
CA LEU A 288 -21.82 19.45 1.42
C LEU A 288 -20.54 18.67 1.74
N LEU A 289 -19.71 18.40 0.72
CA LEU A 289 -18.54 17.54 0.86
C LEU A 289 -17.23 18.27 1.12
N HIS A 290 -17.15 19.61 1.04
CA HIS A 290 -15.88 20.34 1.23
C HIS A 290 -15.24 20.12 2.61
N ARG A 291 -16.05 19.84 3.64
CA ARG A 291 -15.59 19.48 5.00
C ARG A 291 -14.92 18.10 5.06
N CYS A 292 -15.13 17.25 4.06
CA CYS A 292 -14.44 15.98 3.90
C CYS A 292 -13.05 16.12 3.25
N GLY A 293 -12.70 17.30 2.70
CA GLY A 293 -11.43 17.58 2.03
C GLY A 293 -11.60 18.18 0.63
N LEU A 294 -10.63 17.95 -0.26
CA LEU A 294 -10.68 18.39 -1.65
C LEU A 294 -11.83 17.66 -2.38
N VAL A 295 -12.75 18.43 -2.97
CA VAL A 295 -13.85 17.92 -3.80
C VAL A 295 -13.75 18.53 -5.18
N GLU A 296 -13.66 17.68 -6.20
CA GLU A 296 -13.66 18.09 -7.60
C GLU A 296 -14.80 17.49 -8.43
N GLU A 297 -15.13 18.19 -9.52
CA GLU A 297 -16.05 17.74 -10.56
C GLU A 297 -15.25 17.42 -11.81
N GLY A 298 -15.55 16.29 -12.47
CA GLY A 298 -14.90 15.94 -13.73
C GLY A 298 -15.71 14.93 -14.56
N PRO A 299 -15.21 14.57 -15.76
CA PRO A 299 -15.80 13.52 -16.57
C PRO A 299 -15.89 12.18 -15.83
N GLU A 300 -16.97 11.43 -16.06
CA GLU A 300 -17.17 10.09 -15.46
C GLU A 300 -16.01 9.12 -15.75
N ALA A 301 -15.35 9.27 -16.90
CA ALA A 301 -14.15 8.51 -17.29
C ALA A 301 -12.96 8.67 -16.32
N TRP A 302 -12.95 9.70 -15.47
CA TRP A 302 -11.93 9.90 -14.44
C TRP A 302 -12.26 9.22 -13.11
N ILE A 303 -13.49 8.72 -12.89
CA ILE A 303 -13.88 8.09 -11.61
C ILE A 303 -13.04 6.83 -11.33
N ASP A 304 -12.88 5.94 -12.31
CA ASP A 304 -12.00 4.76 -12.16
C ASP A 304 -10.53 5.15 -11.93
N ILE A 305 -10.08 6.26 -12.53
CA ILE A 305 -8.71 6.79 -12.36
C ILE A 305 -8.54 7.30 -10.93
N HIS A 306 -9.53 8.03 -10.41
CA HIS A 306 -9.58 8.52 -9.04
C HIS A 306 -9.60 7.36 -8.02
N THR A 307 -10.39 6.30 -8.27
CA THR A 307 -10.36 5.07 -7.45
C THR A 307 -8.98 4.41 -7.44
N GLY A 308 -8.27 4.41 -8.57
CA GLY A 308 -6.88 3.92 -8.64
C GLY A 308 -5.86 4.85 -7.97
N LEU A 309 -6.10 6.16 -8.00
CA LEU A 309 -5.21 7.20 -7.48
C LEU A 309 -5.45 7.52 -6.00
N SER A 310 -6.52 8.25 -5.65
CA SER A 310 -6.81 8.64 -4.26
C SER A 310 -7.39 7.47 -3.47
N GLY A 311 -8.34 6.75 -4.08
CA GLY A 311 -9.06 5.66 -3.42
C GLY A 311 -8.12 4.55 -2.97
N SER A 312 -7.20 4.12 -3.83
CA SER A 312 -6.19 3.09 -3.51
C SER A 312 -4.90 3.68 -2.95
N GLY A 313 -4.58 4.94 -3.28
CA GLY A 313 -3.32 5.61 -2.91
C GLY A 313 -3.08 5.73 -1.42
N VAL A 314 -4.12 5.84 -0.60
CA VAL A 314 -4.00 5.83 0.87
C VAL A 314 -3.24 4.58 1.35
N ALA A 315 -3.52 3.41 0.76
CA ALA A 315 -2.82 2.17 1.10
C ALA A 315 -1.36 2.15 0.57
N PHE A 316 -1.09 2.79 -0.58
CA PHE A 316 0.26 2.93 -1.11
C PHE A 316 1.12 3.84 -0.21
N VAL A 317 0.52 4.90 0.33
CA VAL A 317 1.16 5.81 1.30
C VAL A 317 1.41 5.12 2.64
N TYR A 318 0.49 4.29 3.13
CA TYR A 318 0.72 3.48 4.35
C TYR A 318 1.88 2.50 4.17
N LEU A 319 1.96 1.80 3.03
CA LEU A 319 3.09 0.92 2.71
C LEU A 319 4.43 1.68 2.66
N PHE A 320 4.43 2.90 2.10
CA PHE A 320 5.62 3.76 2.09
C PHE A 320 6.03 4.22 3.49
N ALA A 321 5.08 4.62 4.34
CA ALA A 321 5.34 5.00 5.72
C ALA A 321 5.86 3.83 6.57
N GLU A 322 5.34 2.62 6.36
CA GLU A 322 5.83 1.38 6.98
C GLU A 322 7.28 1.10 6.56
N ALA A 323 7.57 1.15 5.25
CA ALA A 323 8.93 0.94 4.72
C ALA A 323 9.95 1.97 5.23
N LEU A 324 9.56 3.25 5.38
CA LEU A 324 10.40 4.29 6.00
C LEU A 324 10.71 3.95 7.47
N ALA A 325 9.71 3.53 8.24
CA ALA A 325 9.89 3.16 9.63
C ALA A 325 10.78 1.91 9.80
N GLU A 326 10.56 0.86 8.99
CA GLU A 326 11.44 -0.32 8.97
C GLU A 326 12.89 0.04 8.57
N GLY A 327 13.05 0.98 7.63
CA GLY A 327 14.35 1.54 7.26
C GLY A 327 15.06 2.21 8.44
N ALA A 328 14.36 3.03 9.23
CA ALA A 328 14.92 3.65 10.43
C ALA A 328 15.23 2.63 11.54
N VAL A 329 14.38 1.62 11.73
CA VAL A 329 14.64 0.51 12.68
C VAL A 329 15.89 -0.28 12.29
N LYS A 330 16.09 -0.55 11.00
CA LYS A 330 17.31 -1.19 10.47
C LYS A 330 18.58 -0.39 10.79
N MET A 331 18.47 0.94 10.91
CA MET A 331 19.57 1.82 11.33
C MET A 331 19.70 2.00 12.86
N GLY A 332 18.90 1.26 13.65
CA GLY A 332 18.99 1.22 15.11
C GLY A 332 17.95 2.06 15.87
N MET A 333 16.99 2.69 15.19
CA MET A 333 15.95 3.47 15.85
C MET A 333 14.92 2.56 16.56
N PRO A 334 14.42 2.91 17.77
CA PRO A 334 13.30 2.21 18.39
C PRO A 334 12.03 2.26 17.52
N SER A 335 11.38 1.11 17.30
CA SER A 335 10.24 0.97 16.37
C SER A 335 9.10 1.97 16.61
N ALA A 336 8.66 2.18 17.85
CA ALA A 336 7.59 3.14 18.15
C ALA A 336 7.94 4.58 17.74
N LEU A 337 9.20 4.98 17.91
CA LEU A 337 9.69 6.30 17.48
C LEU A 337 9.79 6.37 15.95
N ALA A 338 10.28 5.31 15.30
CA ALA A 338 10.39 5.22 13.85
C ALA A 338 9.04 5.35 13.14
N HIS A 339 8.00 4.64 13.59
CA HIS A 339 6.65 4.77 13.02
C HIS A 339 6.03 6.15 13.24
N SER A 340 6.26 6.77 14.41
CA SER A 340 5.79 8.13 14.70
C SER A 340 6.45 9.16 13.78
N ILE A 341 7.78 9.12 13.66
CA ILE A 341 8.55 10.02 12.79
C ILE A 341 8.17 9.80 11.32
N ALA A 342 8.10 8.57 10.84
CA ALA A 342 7.72 8.28 9.45
C ALA A 342 6.32 8.83 9.10
N SER A 343 5.35 8.67 10.00
CA SER A 343 3.99 9.23 9.83
C SER A 343 4.01 10.76 9.77
N GLN A 344 4.77 11.41 10.66
CA GLN A 344 4.90 12.87 10.69
C GLN A 344 5.67 13.42 9.47
N THR A 345 6.65 12.67 8.95
CA THR A 345 7.37 13.01 7.70
C THR A 345 6.43 13.00 6.50
N VAL A 346 5.60 11.96 6.37
CA VAL A 346 4.59 11.87 5.29
C VAL A 346 3.58 13.01 5.39
N LEU A 347 3.06 13.32 6.59
CA LEU A 347 2.14 14.44 6.80
C LEU A 347 2.77 15.79 6.44
N GLY A 348 4.01 16.04 6.87
CA GLY A 348 4.72 17.29 6.60
C GLY A 348 4.99 17.49 5.10
N ALA A 349 5.45 16.45 4.41
CA ALA A 349 5.67 16.48 2.97
C ALA A 349 4.37 16.66 2.17
N GLY A 350 3.29 16.01 2.58
CA GLY A 350 1.97 16.15 1.96
C GLY A 350 1.40 17.57 2.07
N ARG A 351 1.46 18.16 3.27
CA ARG A 351 1.06 19.57 3.50
C ARG A 351 1.89 20.54 2.67
N LEU A 352 3.22 20.43 2.71
CA LEU A 352 4.09 21.31 1.92
C LEU A 352 3.83 21.19 0.42
N LEU A 353 3.57 19.98 -0.10
CA LEU A 353 3.21 19.77 -1.50
C LEU A 353 1.87 20.44 -1.86
N ARG A 354 0.85 20.30 -1.01
CA ARG A 354 -0.48 20.90 -1.21
C ARG A 354 -0.43 22.43 -1.13
N ASP A 355 0.22 22.96 -0.09
CA ASP A 355 0.09 24.36 0.31
C ASP A 355 1.07 25.30 -0.41
N SER A 356 2.19 24.79 -0.94
CA SER A 356 3.23 25.63 -1.58
C SER A 356 2.95 26.01 -3.03
N GLY A 357 2.05 25.30 -3.73
CA GLY A 357 1.84 25.43 -5.17
C GLY A 357 3.06 25.07 -6.04
N LYS A 358 4.16 24.58 -5.46
CA LYS A 358 5.41 24.26 -6.16
C LYS A 358 5.33 22.88 -6.82
N HIS A 359 6.01 22.74 -7.95
CA HIS A 359 6.14 21.44 -8.62
C HIS A 359 6.90 20.43 -7.73
N PRO A 360 6.51 19.15 -7.63
CA PRO A 360 7.16 18.17 -6.75
C PRO A 360 8.68 18.03 -6.96
N ALA A 361 9.16 18.19 -8.20
CA ALA A 361 10.60 18.15 -8.48
C ALA A 361 11.36 19.35 -7.88
N GLN A 362 10.73 20.52 -7.77
CA GLN A 362 11.32 21.69 -7.13
C GLN A 362 11.42 21.47 -5.61
N LEU A 363 10.34 21.05 -4.96
CA LEU A 363 10.34 20.73 -3.53
C LEU A 363 11.40 19.68 -3.17
N ARG A 364 11.59 18.68 -4.03
CA ARG A 364 12.65 17.67 -3.88
C ARG A 364 14.06 18.28 -4.01
N SER A 365 14.27 19.20 -4.95
CA SER A 365 15.55 19.91 -5.08
C SER A 365 15.84 20.82 -3.88
N GLU A 366 14.82 21.50 -3.33
CA GLU A 366 14.96 22.39 -2.18
C GLU A 366 15.41 21.66 -0.90
N VAL A 367 15.21 20.34 -0.79
CA VAL A 367 15.69 19.49 0.33
C VAL A 367 16.93 18.64 -0.02
N CYS A 368 17.53 18.86 -1.20
CA CYS A 368 18.69 18.12 -1.70
C CYS A 368 19.94 19.01 -1.73
N THR A 369 20.74 18.95 -0.66
CA THR A 369 22.10 19.51 -0.68
C THR A 369 23.05 18.64 -1.52
N PRO A 370 23.98 19.24 -2.30
CA PRO A 370 25.03 18.50 -3.00
C PRO A 370 25.83 17.62 -2.04
N GLY A 371 26.05 16.35 -2.40
CA GLY A 371 26.71 15.36 -1.53
C GLY A 371 25.95 14.98 -0.25
N GLY A 372 24.77 15.56 0.01
CA GLY A 372 24.00 15.35 1.23
C GLY A 372 23.28 13.99 1.30
N THR A 373 22.84 13.62 2.50
CA THR A 373 22.16 12.34 2.76
C THR A 373 20.92 12.13 1.88
N THR A 374 20.16 13.21 1.59
CA THR A 374 18.96 13.14 0.75
C THR A 374 19.24 12.60 -0.65
N ILE A 375 20.33 13.03 -1.32
CA ILE A 375 20.58 12.63 -2.72
C ILE A 375 21.03 11.16 -2.82
N TYR A 376 21.79 10.65 -1.84
CA TYR A 376 22.11 9.21 -1.75
C TYR A 376 20.86 8.36 -1.49
N GLY A 377 19.95 8.83 -0.64
CA GLY A 377 18.66 8.19 -0.40
C GLY A 377 17.80 8.14 -1.67
N LEU A 378 17.66 9.28 -2.36
CA LEU A 378 16.94 9.36 -3.63
C LEU A 378 17.56 8.45 -4.70
N HIS A 379 18.88 8.47 -4.87
CA HIS A 379 19.56 7.60 -5.84
C HIS A 379 19.22 6.11 -5.61
N THR A 380 19.16 5.67 -4.35
CA THR A 380 18.73 4.31 -3.98
C THR A 380 17.26 4.03 -4.34
N LEU A 381 16.37 5.02 -4.19
CA LEU A 381 14.96 4.91 -4.60
C LEU A 381 14.79 4.90 -6.14
N GLU A 382 15.64 5.62 -6.88
CA GLU A 382 15.69 5.56 -8.35
C GLU A 382 16.17 4.19 -8.83
N GLN A 383 17.24 3.62 -8.24
CA GLN A 383 17.68 2.25 -8.52
C GLN A 383 16.57 1.22 -8.23
N GLY A 384 15.78 1.44 -7.18
CA GLY A 384 14.60 0.63 -6.87
C GLY A 384 13.39 0.84 -7.80
N GLY A 385 13.48 1.73 -8.79
CA GLY A 385 12.44 1.95 -9.79
C GLY A 385 11.14 2.56 -9.23
N VAL A 386 11.20 3.31 -8.12
CA VAL A 386 10.02 3.77 -7.38
C VAL A 386 8.98 4.48 -8.27
N ARG A 387 9.40 5.35 -9.20
CA ARG A 387 8.46 6.02 -10.12
C ARG A 387 7.66 5.02 -10.96
N ALA A 388 8.34 4.03 -11.56
CA ALA A 388 7.69 3.02 -12.39
C ALA A 388 6.74 2.16 -11.55
N ALA A 389 7.18 1.70 -10.37
CA ALA A 389 6.35 0.91 -9.46
C ALA A 389 5.07 1.67 -9.03
N THR A 390 5.18 2.95 -8.67
CA THR A 390 4.02 3.77 -8.29
C THR A 390 3.07 4.02 -9.47
N MET A 391 3.59 4.29 -10.67
CA MET A 391 2.76 4.47 -11.88
C MET A 391 1.98 3.18 -12.21
N SER A 392 2.65 2.03 -12.24
CA SER A 392 2.00 0.74 -12.51
C SER A 392 1.01 0.33 -11.41
N ALA A 393 1.19 0.77 -10.16
CA ALA A 393 0.23 0.54 -9.09
C ALA A 393 -1.09 1.30 -9.32
N VAL A 394 -1.02 2.58 -9.72
CA VAL A 394 -2.22 3.39 -10.06
C VAL A 394 -2.91 2.82 -11.30
N GLU A 395 -2.15 2.43 -12.32
CA GLU A 395 -2.66 1.78 -13.54
C GLU A 395 -3.41 0.49 -13.20
N SER A 396 -2.77 -0.45 -12.49
CA SER A 396 -3.37 -1.73 -12.09
C SER A 396 -4.64 -1.55 -11.25
N ALA A 397 -4.65 -0.56 -10.34
CA ALA A 397 -5.82 -0.27 -9.51
C ALA A 397 -6.97 0.35 -10.33
N THR A 398 -6.66 1.23 -11.28
CA THR A 398 -7.62 1.82 -12.23
C THR A 398 -8.23 0.77 -13.15
N GLU A 399 -7.42 -0.14 -13.71
CA GLU A 399 -7.91 -1.27 -14.49
C GLU A 399 -8.83 -2.18 -13.68
N ARG A 400 -8.46 -2.44 -12.42
CA ARG A 400 -9.30 -3.24 -11.53
C ARG A 400 -10.63 -2.54 -11.18
N ALA A 401 -10.65 -1.21 -11.05
CA ALA A 401 -11.90 -0.45 -10.88
C ALA A 401 -12.83 -0.66 -12.09
N ARG A 402 -12.30 -0.47 -13.32
CA ARG A 402 -13.01 -0.71 -14.60
C ARG A 402 -13.59 -2.13 -14.70
N GLU A 403 -12.83 -3.15 -14.31
CA GLU A 403 -13.33 -4.55 -14.29
C GLU A 403 -14.53 -4.74 -13.37
N LEU A 404 -14.51 -4.13 -12.18
CA LEU A 404 -15.57 -4.25 -11.18
C LEU A 404 -16.84 -3.50 -11.61
N GLY A 405 -16.68 -2.34 -12.28
CA GLY A 405 -17.78 -1.63 -12.92
C GLY A 405 -18.47 -2.48 -14.00
N ARG A 406 -17.70 -3.01 -14.96
CA ARG A 406 -18.21 -3.85 -16.05
C ARG A 406 -18.98 -5.09 -15.57
N LYS A 407 -18.48 -5.77 -14.53
CA LYS A 407 -19.17 -6.94 -13.93
C LYS A 407 -20.50 -6.56 -13.27
N SER A 408 -20.63 -5.35 -12.75
CA SER A 408 -21.86 -4.84 -12.13
C SER A 408 -22.92 -4.52 -13.20
N ALA A 409 -22.52 -3.97 -14.35
CA ALA A 409 -23.42 -3.74 -15.48
C ALA A 409 -23.90 -5.05 -16.15
N GLY A 410 -23.00 -6.02 -16.36
CA GLY A 410 -23.33 -7.28 -17.03
C GLY A 410 -24.32 -8.18 -16.29
N ALA A 411 -24.53 -7.97 -14.98
CA ALA A 411 -25.50 -8.72 -14.17
C ALA A 411 -26.96 -8.29 -14.40
N GLY A 412 -27.20 -7.06 -14.89
CA GLY A 412 -28.55 -6.52 -15.10
C GLY A 412 -29.24 -6.97 -16.39
N SER A 413 -28.49 -7.49 -17.37
CA SER A 413 -29.02 -7.85 -18.70
C SER A 413 -29.48 -9.31 -18.83
N ARG A 414 -29.72 -10.01 -17.71
CA ARG A 414 -30.24 -11.39 -17.68
C ARG A 414 -31.27 -11.61 -16.57
N LYS A 415 -32.46 -11.02 -16.73
CA LYS A 415 -33.76 -11.68 -16.49
C LYS A 415 -34.91 -10.78 -16.92
#